data_AF-A0A1Y0V645-F1
#
_entry.id   AF-A0A1Y0V645-F1
#
_cell.length_a   1.000
_cell.length_b   1.000
_cell.length_c   1.000
_cell.angle_alpha   90.00
_cell.angle_beta   90.00
_cell.angle_gamma   90.00
#
_symmetry.space_group_name_H-M   'P 1'
#
loop_
_entity.id
_entity.type
_entity.pdbx_description
1 polymer ?
#
loop_
_entity_poly.entity_id
_entity_poly.type
_entity_poly.pdbx_seq_one_letter_code
_entity_poly.pdbx_strand_id
1 'polypeptide(L)'
;MLDCAVITRKDRFWLPQSVSIPMIRQVLRLTRDFTLTSDLLGVTIKEAQAAYEDWDKAPVMHGYKMPDHKKAWQRRELIILGQMWNRGAQAEEIAKVLKRSRSSVSGKRRSLGLPSRTQISREKAAEHNAALRKSALSAPKKTVLSWAQASVLTRKELRGRTYRVRCCRNLVTITCMSRSDKIRWNEAANIECAYRYFALQSHHLIAQDFLLTSDAIRSHASLEECIPESRRKKLVYFIYEDAIEYIRSRGIFRRHCSVMEGARFWTNSKLRRLSRRARKSRRLRGLVAAYDLAA
;
A
#
# COMPACT_ATOMS: atom_id res chain seq x y z
N MET A 1 -11.19 -10.43 16.64
CA MET A 1 -10.05 -9.51 16.87
C MET A 1 -8.73 -10.19 16.53
N LEU A 2 -8.53 -10.66 15.29
CA LEU A 2 -7.25 -11.29 14.89
C LEU A 2 -6.56 -10.58 13.73
N ASP A 3 -7.12 -9.50 13.17
CA ASP A 3 -6.64 -8.92 11.89
C ASP A 3 -5.39 -8.03 11.99
N CYS A 4 -4.65 -8.07 13.09
CA CYS A 4 -3.43 -7.29 13.27
C CYS A 4 -2.20 -8.18 13.16
N ALA A 5 -1.27 -7.79 12.28
CA ALA A 5 0.03 -8.45 12.21
C ALA A 5 0.94 -8.00 13.36
N VAL A 6 1.73 -8.93 13.88
CA VAL A 6 2.78 -8.61 14.85
C VAL A 6 3.84 -7.73 14.19
N ILE A 7 4.22 -6.66 14.87
CA ILE A 7 5.34 -5.79 14.47
C ILE A 7 6.57 -6.22 15.25
N THR A 8 7.59 -6.71 14.53
CA THR A 8 8.88 -7.11 15.11
C THR A 8 9.95 -6.06 14.84
N ARG A 9 10.65 -5.62 15.89
CA ARG A 9 11.75 -4.63 15.82
C ARG A 9 12.79 -4.91 16.91
N LYS A 10 14.07 -5.12 16.53
CA LYS A 10 15.21 -5.30 17.46
C LYS A 10 14.84 -6.24 18.62
N ASP A 11 14.33 -7.43 18.27
CA ASP A 11 13.88 -8.49 19.18
C ASP A 11 12.69 -8.16 20.09
N ARG A 12 12.02 -7.02 19.87
CA ARG A 12 10.76 -6.67 20.54
C ARG A 12 9.56 -6.89 19.62
N PHE A 13 8.47 -7.33 20.20
CA PHE A 13 7.22 -7.65 19.50
C PHE A 13 6.10 -6.75 20.00
N TRP A 14 5.33 -6.21 19.05
CA TRP A 14 4.23 -5.31 19.32
C TRP A 14 2.98 -5.78 18.60
N LEU A 15 1.87 -5.81 19.32
CA LEU A 15 0.55 -6.08 18.75
C LEU A 15 -0.25 -4.78 18.69
N PRO A 16 -0.59 -4.28 17.49
CA PRO A 16 -1.51 -3.17 17.34
C PRO A 16 -2.92 -3.54 17.80
N GLN A 17 -3.63 -2.57 18.35
CA GLN A 17 -5.08 -2.64 18.50
C GLN A 17 -5.73 -2.70 17.12
N SER A 18 -6.73 -3.56 16.94
CA SER A 18 -7.53 -3.58 15.70
C SER A 18 -8.31 -2.28 15.56
N VAL A 19 -8.34 -1.72 14.35
CA VAL A 19 -9.14 -0.53 14.05
C VAL A 19 -10.62 -0.88 14.20
N SER A 20 -11.33 -0.14 15.06
CA SER A 20 -12.76 -0.32 15.32
C SER A 20 -13.59 0.83 14.72
N ILE A 21 -14.89 0.60 14.54
CA ILE A 21 -15.82 1.66 14.09
C ILE A 21 -15.75 2.91 14.99
N PRO A 22 -15.75 2.80 16.34
CA PRO A 22 -15.55 3.97 17.20
C PRO A 22 -14.26 4.76 16.91
N MET A 23 -13.15 4.08 16.61
CA MET A 23 -11.90 4.75 16.25
C MET A 23 -11.99 5.47 14.90
N ILE A 24 -12.61 4.84 13.89
CA ILE A 24 -12.87 5.47 12.60
C ILE A 24 -13.71 6.74 12.78
N ARG A 25 -14.81 6.64 13.53
CA ARG A 25 -15.69 7.78 13.84
C ARG A 25 -14.96 8.88 14.61
N GLN A 26 -14.10 8.54 15.58
CA GLN A 26 -13.28 9.52 16.29
C GLN A 26 -12.36 10.28 15.33
N VAL A 27 -11.65 9.57 14.44
CA VAL A 27 -10.77 10.22 13.46
C VAL A 27 -11.59 11.08 12.49
N LEU A 28 -12.71 10.58 11.96
CA LEU A 28 -13.63 11.35 11.10
C LEU A 28 -14.14 12.60 11.80
N ARG A 29 -14.44 12.54 13.11
CA ARG A 29 -14.86 13.70 13.89
C ARG A 29 -13.79 14.79 13.88
N LEU A 30 -12.53 14.41 14.01
CA LEU A 30 -11.41 15.33 14.08
C LEU A 30 -10.94 15.83 12.71
N THR A 31 -11.00 14.98 11.69
CA THR A 31 -10.47 15.29 10.36
C THR A 31 -11.52 15.84 9.41
N ARG A 32 -12.79 15.46 9.60
CA ARG A 32 -13.90 15.73 8.67
C ARG A 32 -13.57 15.31 7.23
N ASP A 33 -12.73 14.27 7.07
CA ASP A 33 -12.17 13.87 5.79
C ASP A 33 -11.97 12.35 5.69
N PHE A 34 -12.66 11.71 4.74
CA PHE A 34 -12.58 10.27 4.51
C PHE A 34 -11.21 9.81 4.04
N THR A 35 -10.57 10.56 3.14
CA THR A 35 -9.28 10.19 2.56
C THR A 35 -8.16 10.29 3.59
N LEU A 36 -8.16 11.37 4.39
CA LEU A 36 -7.20 11.52 5.49
C LEU A 36 -7.41 10.46 6.57
N THR A 37 -8.67 10.12 6.86
CA THR A 37 -8.98 9.05 7.83
C THR A 37 -8.49 7.70 7.35
N SER A 38 -8.69 7.39 6.07
CA SER A 38 -8.17 6.20 5.41
C SER A 38 -6.64 6.11 5.55
N ASP A 39 -5.91 7.19 5.24
CA ASP A 39 -4.45 7.23 5.38
C ASP A 39 -3.98 7.12 6.84
N LEU A 40 -4.72 7.72 7.77
CA LEU A 40 -4.40 7.71 9.20
C LEU A 40 -4.54 6.33 9.84
N LEU A 41 -5.63 5.63 9.52
CA LEU A 41 -5.97 4.33 10.13
C LEU A 41 -5.55 3.13 9.28
N GLY A 42 -5.15 3.35 8.02
CA GLY A 42 -4.80 2.26 7.10
C GLY A 42 -6.00 1.42 6.66
N VAL A 43 -7.21 1.97 6.78
CA VAL A 43 -8.47 1.40 6.27
C VAL A 43 -8.76 1.98 4.88
N THR A 44 -9.64 1.36 4.11
CA THR A 44 -10.10 1.90 2.83
C THR A 44 -11.06 3.08 3.02
N ILE A 45 -11.19 3.93 1.99
CA ILE A 45 -12.19 5.01 1.96
C ILE A 45 -13.60 4.43 2.13
N LYS A 46 -13.89 3.30 1.48
CA LYS A 46 -15.19 2.62 1.56
C LYS A 46 -15.50 2.17 2.99
N GLU A 47 -14.52 1.64 3.72
CA GLU A 47 -14.69 1.27 5.14
C GLU A 47 -14.94 2.50 6.02
N ALA A 48 -14.29 3.64 5.71
CA ALA A 48 -14.55 4.90 6.42
C ALA A 48 -15.94 5.47 6.11
N GLN A 49 -16.42 5.36 4.86
CA GLN A 49 -17.78 5.76 4.46
C GLN A 49 -18.85 4.89 5.11
N ALA A 50 -18.67 3.57 5.10
CA ALA A 50 -19.61 2.66 5.78
C ALA A 50 -19.72 2.95 7.29
N ALA A 51 -18.60 3.30 7.95
CA ALA A 51 -18.64 3.70 9.36
C ALA A 51 -19.39 5.03 9.61
N TYR A 52 -19.56 5.84 8.57
CA TYR A 52 -20.25 7.13 8.61
C TYR A 52 -21.76 7.00 8.32
N GLU A 53 -22.19 6.10 7.43
CA GLU A 53 -23.59 5.95 7.00
C GLU A 53 -24.56 5.72 8.18
N ASP A 54 -24.21 4.84 9.12
CA ASP A 54 -25.06 4.52 10.30
C ASP A 54 -24.77 5.39 11.53
N TRP A 55 -24.35 6.64 11.34
CA TRP A 55 -23.97 7.52 12.44
C TRP A 55 -24.95 8.66 12.64
N ASP A 56 -25.93 8.45 13.54
CA ASP A 56 -27.02 9.39 13.87
C ASP A 56 -26.58 10.87 14.02
N LYS A 57 -25.48 11.13 14.71
CA LYS A 57 -24.93 12.48 14.94
C LYS A 57 -23.61 12.69 14.18
N ALA A 58 -23.61 12.31 12.90
CA ALA A 58 -22.45 12.37 12.03
C ALA A 58 -21.98 13.80 11.74
N PRO A 59 -20.66 13.93 11.57
CA PRO A 59 -20.01 15.05 10.95
C PRO A 59 -20.61 15.70 9.72
N VAL A 60 -20.74 17.03 9.60
CA VAL A 60 -20.65 17.59 8.24
C VAL A 60 -19.21 17.41 7.74
N MET A 61 -19.06 16.67 6.64
CA MET A 61 -17.77 16.36 6.02
C MET A 61 -17.39 17.48 5.05
N HIS A 62 -16.37 18.27 5.42
CA HIS A 62 -15.90 19.42 4.63
C HIS A 62 -14.41 19.35 4.30
N GLY A 63 -13.75 18.21 4.53
CA GLY A 63 -12.32 18.05 4.39
C GLY A 63 -11.52 18.64 5.56
N TYR A 64 -10.26 18.23 5.68
CA TYR A 64 -9.41 18.66 6.79
C TYR A 64 -9.08 20.15 6.71
N LYS A 65 -9.60 20.93 7.67
CA LYS A 65 -9.23 22.34 7.87
C LYS A 65 -8.02 22.42 8.80
N MET A 66 -6.93 22.96 8.28
CA MET A 66 -5.72 23.17 9.08
C MET A 66 -5.97 24.24 10.14
N PRO A 67 -5.61 24.01 11.42
CA PRO A 67 -5.66 25.05 12.44
C PRO A 67 -4.73 26.23 12.09
N ASP A 68 -5.18 27.46 12.39
CA ASP A 68 -4.42 28.67 12.10
C ASP A 68 -3.43 29.00 13.24
N HIS A 69 -2.32 28.26 13.29
CA HIS A 69 -1.19 28.59 14.17
C HIS A 69 0.13 28.02 13.63
N LYS A 70 1.25 28.68 13.96
CA LYS A 70 2.61 28.43 13.40
C LYS A 70 3.12 26.97 13.48
N LYS A 71 2.58 26.16 14.40
CA LYS A 71 2.99 24.75 14.62
C LYS A 71 1.87 23.74 14.36
N ALA A 72 0.80 24.16 13.67
CA ALA A 72 -0.32 23.30 13.30
C ALA A 72 0.16 22.09 12.50
N TRP A 73 -0.53 20.97 12.66
CA TRP A 73 -0.24 19.76 11.91
C TRP A 73 -0.81 19.87 10.51
N GLN A 74 0.05 19.85 9.50
CA GLN A 74 -0.36 19.90 8.12
C GLN A 74 -0.96 18.55 7.70
N ARG A 75 -1.86 18.58 6.70
CA ARG A 75 -2.44 17.36 6.11
C ARG A 75 -1.38 16.33 5.75
N ARG A 76 -0.30 16.77 5.07
CA ARG A 76 0.80 15.89 4.65
C ARG A 76 1.49 15.22 5.83
N GLU A 77 1.73 15.96 6.92
CA GLU A 77 2.34 15.42 8.14
C GLU A 77 1.44 14.37 8.80
N LEU A 78 0.13 14.56 8.76
CA LEU A 78 -0.84 13.60 9.27
C LEU A 78 -0.86 12.30 8.45
N ILE A 79 -0.82 12.40 7.11
CA ILE A 79 -0.71 11.23 6.22
C ILE A 79 0.58 10.45 6.56
N ILE A 80 1.72 11.13 6.65
CA ILE A 80 3.02 10.51 6.97
C ILE A 80 2.97 9.86 8.36
N LEU A 81 2.42 10.55 9.36
CA LEU A 81 2.24 10.04 10.72
C LEU A 81 1.46 8.71 10.70
N GLY A 82 0.27 8.71 10.12
CA GLY A 82 -0.60 7.53 10.06
C GLY A 82 0.07 6.35 9.36
N GLN A 83 0.61 6.60 8.17
CA GLN A 83 1.26 5.59 7.36
C GLN A 83 2.50 4.98 8.01
N MET A 84 3.38 5.80 8.59
CA MET A 84 4.54 5.30 9.31
C MET A 84 4.11 4.57 10.59
N TRP A 85 3.08 5.07 11.28
CA TRP A 85 2.55 4.42 12.47
C TRP A 85 1.93 3.05 12.14
N ASN A 86 1.14 2.91 11.09
CA ASN A 86 0.53 1.63 10.73
C ASN A 86 1.58 0.59 10.28
N ARG A 87 2.74 1.04 9.79
CA ARG A 87 3.90 0.17 9.49
C ARG A 87 4.79 -0.15 10.70
N GLY A 88 4.42 0.33 11.89
CA GLY A 88 5.14 0.04 13.12
C GLY A 88 6.35 0.93 13.38
N ALA A 89 6.51 2.05 12.68
CA ALA A 89 7.56 3.01 13.00
C ALA A 89 7.38 3.56 14.43
N GLN A 90 8.49 3.84 15.10
CA GLN A 90 8.50 4.43 16.43
C GLN A 90 8.33 5.95 16.36
N ALA A 91 7.85 6.56 17.45
CA ALA A 91 7.63 8.00 17.51
C ALA A 91 8.91 8.82 17.22
N GLU A 92 10.09 8.29 17.56
CA GLU A 92 11.37 8.93 17.27
C GLU A 92 11.72 8.91 15.77
N GLU A 93 11.47 7.79 15.08
CA GLU A 93 11.69 7.68 13.62
C GLU A 93 10.75 8.65 12.87
N ILE A 94 9.48 8.68 13.27
CA ILE A 94 8.48 9.58 12.70
C ILE A 94 8.84 11.05 12.97
N ALA A 95 9.30 11.36 14.19
CA ALA A 95 9.75 12.69 14.58
C ALA A 95 10.88 13.21 13.68
N LYS A 96 11.88 12.37 13.36
CA LYS A 96 12.97 12.71 12.44
C LYS A 96 12.46 13.03 11.03
N VAL A 97 11.52 12.23 10.51
CA VAL A 97 10.94 12.45 9.17
C VAL A 97 10.12 13.74 9.13
N LEU A 98 9.31 14.00 10.16
CA LEU A 98 8.45 15.18 10.24
C LEU A 98 9.15 16.45 10.75
N LYS A 99 10.42 16.35 11.16
CA LYS A 99 11.15 17.43 11.85
C LYS A 99 10.37 17.99 13.07
N ARG A 100 9.77 17.10 13.84
CA ARG A 100 9.02 17.40 15.07
C ARG A 100 9.65 16.70 16.28
N SER A 101 9.24 17.07 17.49
CA SER A 101 9.67 16.34 18.70
C SER A 101 8.94 15.00 18.83
N ARG A 102 9.59 14.01 19.46
CA ARG A 102 8.99 12.71 19.83
C ARG A 102 7.69 12.89 20.63
N SER A 103 7.70 13.82 21.59
CA SER A 103 6.54 14.12 22.44
C SER A 103 5.37 14.68 21.62
N SER A 104 5.63 15.57 20.65
CA SER A 104 4.62 16.10 19.74
C SER A 104 3.97 15.00 18.90
N VAL A 105 4.77 14.10 18.32
CA VAL A 105 4.28 12.94 17.57
C VAL A 105 3.41 12.04 18.45
N SER A 106 3.89 11.72 19.65
CA SER A 106 3.18 10.83 20.59
C SER A 106 1.87 11.46 21.10
N GLY A 107 1.89 12.77 21.36
CA GLY A 107 0.71 13.57 21.72
C GLY A 107 -0.31 13.60 20.59
N LYS A 108 0.13 13.90 19.36
CA LYS A 108 -0.77 13.96 18.21
C LYS A 108 -1.42 12.60 17.92
N ARG A 109 -0.62 11.53 17.94
CA ARG A 109 -1.10 10.14 17.80
C ARG A 109 -2.18 9.80 18.83
N ARG A 110 -2.00 10.18 20.10
CA ARG A 110 -3.04 10.03 21.16
C ARG A 110 -4.29 10.86 20.85
N SER A 111 -4.12 12.15 20.52
CA SER A 111 -5.26 13.04 20.26
C SER A 111 -6.13 12.59 19.09
N LEU A 112 -5.52 11.94 18.09
CA LEU A 112 -6.22 11.40 16.93
C LEU A 112 -6.92 10.07 17.23
N GLY A 113 -6.61 9.40 18.34
CA GLY A 113 -7.13 8.06 18.62
C GLY A 113 -6.55 6.97 17.71
N LEU A 114 -5.30 7.15 17.21
CA LEU A 114 -4.66 6.12 16.40
C LEU A 114 -4.40 4.86 17.23
N PRO A 115 -4.45 3.66 16.62
CA PRO A 115 -4.29 2.39 17.32
C PRO A 115 -3.09 2.37 18.26
N SER A 116 -3.36 2.05 19.52
CA SER A 116 -2.30 1.76 20.47
C SER A 116 -1.56 0.48 20.05
N ARG A 117 -0.34 0.33 20.56
CA ARG A 117 0.44 -0.90 20.35
C ARG A 117 0.85 -1.41 21.72
N THR A 118 0.56 -2.66 22.00
CA THR A 118 0.94 -3.32 23.24
C THR A 118 2.19 -4.13 22.99
N GLN A 119 3.20 -3.94 23.83
CA GLN A 119 4.38 -4.80 23.77
C GLN A 119 4.00 -6.18 24.32
N ILE A 120 4.41 -7.23 23.62
CA ILE A 120 4.12 -8.61 24.01
C ILE A 120 5.41 -9.42 24.02
N SER A 121 5.39 -10.56 24.72
CA SER A 121 6.51 -11.50 24.74
C SER A 121 6.64 -12.22 23.39
N ARG A 122 7.78 -12.88 23.18
CA ARG A 122 8.03 -13.67 21.96
C ARG A 122 7.06 -14.84 21.84
N GLU A 123 6.72 -15.47 22.96
CA GLU A 123 5.79 -16.60 23.05
C GLU A 123 4.39 -16.15 22.64
N LYS A 124 3.90 -15.04 23.20
CA LYS A 124 2.60 -14.45 22.82
C LYS A 124 2.56 -14.03 21.35
N ALA A 125 3.67 -13.52 20.82
CA ALA A 125 3.78 -13.18 19.40
C ALA A 125 3.70 -14.43 18.50
N ALA A 126 4.35 -15.52 18.89
CA ALA A 126 4.30 -16.79 18.19
C ALA A 126 2.90 -17.41 18.24
N GLU A 127 2.25 -17.39 19.42
CA GLU A 127 0.88 -17.84 19.61
C GLU A 127 -0.11 -17.07 18.72
N HIS A 128 -0.01 -15.73 18.72
CA HIS A 128 -0.86 -14.87 17.87
C HIS A 128 -0.66 -15.17 16.38
N ASN A 129 0.60 -15.31 15.93
CA ASN A 129 0.89 -15.65 14.53
C ASN A 129 0.39 -17.06 14.16
N ALA A 130 0.48 -18.03 15.09
CA ALA A 130 -0.06 -19.38 14.89
C ALA A 130 -1.59 -19.36 14.77
N ALA A 131 -2.28 -18.58 15.62
CA ALA A 131 -3.73 -18.40 15.55
C ALA A 131 -4.16 -17.73 14.22
N LEU A 132 -3.44 -16.68 13.80
CA LEU A 132 -3.62 -16.02 12.49
C LEU A 132 -3.47 -17.01 11.33
N ARG A 133 -2.40 -17.81 11.35
CA ARG A 133 -2.10 -18.81 10.33
C ARG A 133 -3.19 -19.89 10.28
N LYS A 134 -3.61 -20.41 11.43
CA LYS A 134 -4.68 -21.41 11.53
C LYS A 134 -5.98 -20.86 10.93
N SER A 135 -6.38 -19.65 11.31
CA SER A 135 -7.55 -18.96 10.76
C SER A 135 -7.46 -18.76 9.24
N ALA A 136 -6.30 -18.37 8.72
CA ALA A 136 -6.09 -18.18 7.29
C ALA A 136 -6.16 -19.50 6.49
N LEU A 137 -5.63 -20.59 7.06
CA LEU A 137 -5.64 -21.90 6.42
C LEU A 137 -7.04 -22.54 6.43
N SER A 138 -7.80 -22.37 7.51
CA SER A 138 -9.18 -22.86 7.62
C SER A 138 -10.16 -22.11 6.74
N ALA A 139 -9.86 -20.86 6.35
CA ALA A 139 -10.70 -20.09 5.46
C ALA A 139 -10.77 -20.72 4.05
N PRO A 140 -11.96 -20.81 3.43
CA PRO A 140 -12.12 -21.30 2.06
C PRO A 140 -11.20 -20.57 1.08
N LYS A 141 -10.64 -21.26 0.08
CA LYS A 141 -9.67 -20.66 -0.87
C LYS A 141 -10.20 -19.44 -1.64
N LYS A 142 -11.52 -19.36 -1.85
CA LYS A 142 -12.18 -18.22 -2.52
C LYS A 142 -12.25 -16.96 -1.63
N THR A 143 -12.05 -17.11 -0.32
CA THR A 143 -12.09 -16.00 0.64
C THR A 143 -10.92 -15.06 0.40
N VAL A 144 -11.18 -13.76 0.40
CA VAL A 144 -10.13 -12.74 0.38
C VAL A 144 -9.58 -12.58 1.79
N LEU A 145 -8.34 -13.00 2.00
CA LEU A 145 -7.66 -12.88 3.29
C LEU A 145 -7.33 -11.42 3.62
N SER A 146 -7.32 -11.10 4.92
CA SER A 146 -6.73 -9.85 5.40
C SER A 146 -5.20 -9.86 5.18
N TRP A 147 -4.59 -8.67 5.16
CA TRP A 147 -3.13 -8.57 5.00
C TRP A 147 -2.39 -9.31 6.13
N ALA A 148 -2.88 -9.21 7.36
CA ALA A 148 -2.29 -9.87 8.52
C ALA A 148 -2.33 -11.40 8.38
N GLN A 149 -3.47 -11.97 8.00
CA GLN A 149 -3.61 -13.39 7.70
C GLN A 149 -2.65 -13.85 6.61
N ALA A 150 -2.54 -13.10 5.51
CA ALA A 150 -1.64 -13.45 4.42
C ALA A 150 -0.15 -13.33 4.81
N SER A 151 0.20 -12.40 5.71
CA SER A 151 1.58 -12.13 6.10
C SER A 151 2.27 -13.26 6.88
N VAL A 152 1.48 -14.16 7.49
CA VAL A 152 2.00 -15.31 8.26
C VAL A 152 2.00 -16.63 7.48
N LEU A 153 1.56 -16.60 6.22
CA LEU A 153 1.56 -17.76 5.32
C LEU A 153 2.86 -17.83 4.50
N THR A 154 3.31 -19.05 4.21
CA THR A 154 4.39 -19.28 3.25
C THR A 154 3.92 -19.03 1.82
N ARG A 155 4.87 -18.86 0.89
CA ARG A 155 4.56 -18.72 -0.55
C ARG A 155 3.74 -19.88 -1.10
N LYS A 156 4.06 -21.10 -0.66
CA LYS A 156 3.35 -22.32 -1.07
C LYS A 156 1.90 -22.33 -0.58
N GLU A 157 1.65 -21.88 0.65
CA GLU A 157 0.30 -21.83 1.24
C GLU A 157 -0.57 -20.72 0.65
N LEU A 158 0.04 -19.64 0.18
CA LEU A 158 -0.65 -18.56 -0.51
C LEU A 158 -1.14 -18.95 -1.91
N ARG A 159 -0.62 -20.04 -2.52
CA ARG A 159 -0.98 -20.43 -3.88
C ARG A 159 -2.49 -20.61 -4.07
N GLY A 160 -3.02 -19.95 -5.10
CA GLY A 160 -4.45 -19.96 -5.42
C GLY A 160 -5.34 -19.15 -4.47
N ARG A 161 -4.76 -18.42 -3.51
CA ARG A 161 -5.50 -17.53 -2.60
C ARG A 161 -5.40 -16.07 -3.03
N THR A 162 -6.34 -15.26 -2.56
CA THR A 162 -6.36 -13.81 -2.76
C THR A 162 -6.30 -13.10 -1.41
N TYR A 163 -5.55 -12.00 -1.33
CA TYR A 163 -5.45 -11.21 -0.10
C TYR A 163 -5.47 -9.70 -0.39
N ARG A 164 -5.81 -8.90 0.62
CA ARG A 164 -5.80 -7.44 0.56
C ARG A 164 -4.38 -6.89 0.75
N VAL A 165 -4.03 -5.87 -0.03
CA VAL A 165 -2.81 -5.06 0.16
C VAL A 165 -3.08 -4.06 1.30
N ARG A 166 -2.09 -3.82 2.16
CA ARG A 166 -2.24 -2.86 3.27
C ARG A 166 -1.96 -1.41 2.86
N CYS A 167 -2.47 -0.46 3.66
CA CYS A 167 -2.21 0.97 3.49
C CYS A 167 -2.61 1.50 2.10
N CYS A 168 -3.73 1.01 1.57
CA CYS A 168 -4.30 1.47 0.30
C CYS A 168 -5.61 2.21 0.58
N ARG A 169 -5.82 3.36 -0.09
CA ARG A 169 -7.08 4.10 -0.01
C ARG A 169 -8.25 3.31 -0.60
N ASN A 170 -7.96 2.58 -1.67
CA ASN A 170 -8.91 1.73 -2.38
C ASN A 170 -8.70 0.26 -2.00
N LEU A 171 -9.74 -0.55 -2.20
CA LEU A 171 -9.61 -2.00 -2.06
C LEU A 171 -8.69 -2.54 -3.17
N VAL A 172 -7.47 -2.89 -2.78
CA VAL A 172 -6.47 -3.50 -3.67
C VAL A 172 -6.23 -4.91 -3.18
N THR A 173 -6.32 -5.88 -4.10
CA THR A 173 -6.08 -7.30 -3.81
C THR A 173 -5.00 -7.87 -4.71
N ILE A 174 -4.35 -8.92 -4.24
CA ILE A 174 -3.39 -9.72 -4.99
C ILE A 174 -3.86 -11.16 -5.00
N THR A 175 -3.90 -11.79 -6.18
CA THR A 175 -4.22 -13.20 -6.34
C THR A 175 -2.95 -13.98 -6.67
N CYS A 176 -2.60 -14.97 -5.86
CA CYS A 176 -1.47 -15.84 -6.13
C CYS A 176 -1.84 -16.94 -7.12
N MET A 177 -0.91 -17.29 -8.01
CA MET A 177 -1.10 -18.39 -8.95
C MET A 177 -1.20 -19.72 -8.18
N SER A 178 -1.98 -20.67 -8.71
CA SER A 178 -2.18 -21.98 -8.06
C SER A 178 -0.96 -22.90 -8.15
N ARG A 179 -0.20 -22.80 -9.26
CA ARG A 179 0.91 -23.71 -9.60
C ARG A 179 2.30 -23.08 -9.53
N SER A 180 2.43 -21.82 -9.12
CA SER A 180 3.73 -21.14 -9.00
C SER A 180 3.69 -20.05 -7.94
N ASP A 181 4.86 -19.54 -7.56
CA ASP A 181 4.98 -18.44 -6.59
C ASP A 181 4.79 -17.05 -7.22
N LYS A 182 4.32 -17.02 -8.47
CA LYS A 182 3.95 -15.80 -9.18
C LYS A 182 2.56 -15.34 -8.76
N ILE A 183 2.25 -14.08 -9.05
CA ILE A 183 0.94 -13.49 -8.82
C ILE A 183 0.27 -13.07 -10.12
N ARG A 184 -1.06 -13.04 -10.10
CA ARG A 184 -1.88 -12.39 -11.11
C ARG A 184 -2.11 -10.94 -10.69
N TRP A 185 -1.47 -10.03 -11.41
CA TRP A 185 -1.70 -8.61 -11.25
C TRP A 185 -3.07 -8.23 -11.81
N ASN A 186 -3.92 -7.63 -10.99
CA ASN A 186 -5.17 -7.02 -11.43
C ASN A 186 -5.00 -5.51 -11.63
N GLU A 187 -6.03 -4.87 -12.20
CA GLU A 187 -5.98 -3.47 -12.55
C GLU A 187 -5.74 -2.53 -11.35
N ALA A 188 -6.41 -2.80 -10.22
CA ALA A 188 -6.24 -2.00 -9.01
C ALA A 188 -4.82 -2.08 -8.47
N ALA A 189 -4.22 -3.28 -8.44
CA ALA A 189 -2.84 -3.50 -8.01
C ALA A 189 -1.82 -2.85 -8.95
N ASN A 190 -2.06 -2.90 -10.26
CA ASN A 190 -1.23 -2.21 -11.26
C ASN A 190 -1.19 -0.70 -11.02
N ILE A 191 -2.36 -0.09 -10.83
CA ILE A 191 -2.50 1.35 -10.61
C ILE A 191 -1.86 1.75 -9.27
N GLU A 192 -2.14 1.02 -8.20
CA GLU A 192 -1.59 1.29 -6.87
C GLU A 192 -0.04 1.22 -6.88
N CYS A 193 0.53 0.20 -7.52
CA CYS A 193 1.98 0.06 -7.65
C CYS A 193 2.57 1.24 -8.42
N ALA A 194 1.97 1.61 -9.57
CA ALA A 194 2.42 2.74 -10.37
C ALA A 194 2.40 4.07 -9.59
N TYR A 195 1.30 4.35 -8.88
CA TYR A 195 1.15 5.58 -8.09
C TYR A 195 2.21 5.67 -7.00
N ARG A 196 2.49 4.57 -6.29
CA ARG A 196 3.56 4.53 -5.28
C ARG A 196 4.94 4.79 -5.87
N TYR A 197 5.22 4.30 -7.09
CA TYR A 197 6.44 4.63 -7.81
C TYR A 197 6.52 6.10 -8.18
N PHE A 198 5.45 6.69 -8.74
CA PHE A 198 5.42 8.11 -9.11
C PHE A 198 5.52 9.04 -7.90
N ALA A 199 4.97 8.64 -6.75
CA ALA A 199 5.18 9.30 -5.45
C ALA A 199 6.52 8.94 -4.78
N LEU A 200 7.43 8.26 -5.49
CA LEU A 200 8.80 7.96 -5.05
C LEU A 200 8.90 7.08 -3.80
N GLN A 201 7.87 6.32 -3.45
CA GLN A 201 7.96 5.36 -2.36
C GLN A 201 9.05 4.31 -2.67
N SER A 202 9.84 3.95 -1.66
CA SER A 202 10.83 2.88 -1.80
C SER A 202 10.18 1.57 -2.23
N HIS A 203 10.72 0.93 -3.26
CA HIS A 203 10.21 -0.34 -3.78
C HIS A 203 10.29 -1.48 -2.76
N HIS A 204 11.19 -1.40 -1.76
CA HIS A 204 11.21 -2.33 -0.63
C HIS A 204 9.96 -2.21 0.26
N LEU A 205 9.46 -0.98 0.46
CA LEU A 205 8.24 -0.75 1.23
C LEU A 205 6.99 -1.10 0.44
N ILE A 206 6.97 -0.81 -0.86
CA ILE A 206 5.92 -1.29 -1.75
C ILE A 206 5.84 -2.82 -1.67
N ALA A 207 6.99 -3.51 -1.77
CA ALA A 207 7.06 -4.96 -1.68
C ALA A 207 6.57 -5.50 -0.34
N GLN A 208 6.95 -4.86 0.77
CA GLN A 208 6.44 -5.22 2.10
C GLN A 208 4.92 -5.08 2.18
N ASP A 209 4.35 -3.97 1.71
CA ASP A 209 2.91 -3.73 1.75
C ASP A 209 2.13 -4.70 0.84
N PHE A 210 2.72 -5.09 -0.28
CA PHE A 210 2.14 -6.05 -1.21
C PHE A 210 2.40 -7.51 -0.81
N LEU A 211 3.19 -7.78 0.24
CA LEU A 211 3.70 -9.13 0.55
C LEU A 211 4.39 -9.79 -0.65
N LEU A 212 5.20 -9.05 -1.40
CA LEU A 212 5.97 -9.54 -2.55
C LEU A 212 7.47 -9.33 -2.33
N THR A 213 8.29 -9.89 -3.23
CA THR A 213 9.71 -9.56 -3.26
C THR A 213 9.93 -8.19 -3.88
N SER A 214 10.99 -7.51 -3.47
CA SER A 214 11.42 -6.24 -4.08
C SER A 214 11.66 -6.39 -5.59
N ASP A 215 12.18 -7.54 -6.02
CA ASP A 215 12.37 -7.87 -7.44
C ASP A 215 11.08 -8.02 -8.21
N ALA A 216 10.05 -8.64 -7.64
CA ALA A 216 8.75 -8.74 -8.30
C ALA A 216 8.16 -7.34 -8.54
N ILE A 217 8.30 -6.43 -7.56
CA ILE A 217 7.87 -5.03 -7.68
C ILE A 217 8.68 -4.27 -8.74
N ARG A 218 10.01 -4.41 -8.76
CA ARG A 218 10.88 -3.76 -9.76
C ARG A 218 10.63 -4.28 -11.18
N SER A 219 10.52 -5.59 -11.32
CA SER A 219 10.25 -6.26 -12.59
C SER A 219 8.89 -5.83 -13.14
N HIS A 220 7.85 -5.81 -12.29
CA HIS A 220 6.52 -5.34 -12.68
C HIS A 220 6.51 -3.86 -13.06
N ALA A 221 7.13 -2.99 -12.27
CA ALA A 221 7.23 -1.56 -12.59
C ALA A 221 7.98 -1.30 -13.90
N SER A 222 9.03 -2.08 -14.19
CA SER A 222 9.75 -2.01 -15.47
C SER A 222 8.88 -2.47 -16.65
N LEU A 223 8.03 -3.47 -16.42
CA LEU A 223 7.11 -4.03 -17.43
C LEU A 223 5.99 -3.05 -17.80
N GLU A 224 5.39 -2.39 -16.81
CA GLU A 224 4.37 -1.34 -16.99
C GLU A 224 4.99 0.04 -17.27
N GLU A 225 6.31 0.16 -17.23
CA GLU A 225 7.08 1.39 -17.48
C GLU A 225 6.78 2.52 -16.48
N CYS A 226 6.52 2.14 -15.23
CA CYS A 226 6.31 3.02 -14.08
C CYS A 226 7.65 3.50 -13.50
N ILE A 227 8.51 4.13 -14.30
CA ILE A 227 9.85 4.53 -13.86
C ILE A 227 9.86 6.05 -13.63
N PRO A 228 9.81 6.52 -12.36
CA PRO A 228 10.03 7.94 -12.07
C PRO A 228 11.50 8.29 -12.36
N GLU A 229 11.80 9.57 -12.57
CA GLU A 229 13.18 10.06 -12.76
C GLU A 229 14.12 9.51 -11.65
N SER A 230 15.23 8.91 -12.08
CA SER A 230 16.10 8.08 -11.24
C SER A 230 16.83 8.83 -10.11
N ARG A 231 16.89 10.16 -10.18
CA ARG A 231 17.71 11.00 -9.29
C ARG A 231 17.06 11.40 -7.96
N ARG A 232 15.80 11.02 -7.71
CA ARG A 232 15.07 11.48 -6.51
C ARG A 232 15.20 10.52 -5.33
N LYS A 233 15.36 11.08 -4.13
CA LYS A 233 15.41 10.34 -2.86
C LYS A 233 14.11 9.54 -2.67
N LYS A 234 14.26 8.24 -2.39
CA LYS A 234 13.12 7.36 -2.13
C LYS A 234 12.54 7.63 -0.75
N LEU A 235 11.21 7.62 -0.66
CA LEU A 235 10.47 7.96 0.54
C LEU A 235 10.03 6.71 1.30
N VAL A 236 9.94 6.86 2.63
CA VAL A 236 9.46 5.80 3.53
C VAL A 236 7.94 5.82 3.75
N TYR A 237 7.26 6.68 3.00
CA TYR A 237 5.83 6.93 3.03
C TYR A 237 5.35 7.13 1.59
N PHE A 238 4.04 7.23 1.42
CA PHE A 238 3.38 7.40 0.13
C PHE A 238 2.30 8.48 0.25
N ILE A 239 2.37 9.54 -0.55
CA ILE A 239 1.29 10.53 -0.62
C ILE A 239 0.65 10.40 -1.99
N TYR A 240 -0.63 10.03 -2.02
CA TYR A 240 -1.34 9.76 -3.26
C TYR A 240 -1.43 11.02 -4.14
N GLU A 241 -1.63 12.17 -3.53
CA GLU A 241 -1.67 13.47 -4.22
C GLU A 241 -0.35 13.77 -4.95
N ASP A 242 0.80 13.39 -4.40
CA ASP A 242 2.10 13.57 -5.07
C ASP A 242 2.19 12.74 -6.35
N ALA A 243 1.61 11.53 -6.36
CA ALA A 243 1.54 10.71 -7.56
C ALA A 243 0.65 11.36 -8.61
N ILE A 244 -0.52 11.87 -8.22
CA ILE A 244 -1.43 12.57 -9.13
C ILE A 244 -0.73 13.78 -9.74
N GLU A 245 -0.12 14.62 -8.90
CA GLU A 245 0.59 15.83 -9.34
C GLU A 245 1.73 15.47 -10.30
N TYR A 246 2.52 14.44 -9.98
CA TYR A 246 3.59 13.95 -10.84
C TYR A 246 3.07 13.49 -12.20
N ILE A 247 1.98 12.71 -12.22
CA ILE A 247 1.36 12.19 -13.44
C ILE A 247 0.82 13.34 -14.30
N ARG A 248 0.06 14.26 -13.70
CA ARG A 248 -0.56 15.40 -14.40
C ARG A 248 0.48 16.36 -14.96
N SER A 249 1.43 16.80 -14.14
CA SER A 249 2.47 17.78 -14.54
C SER A 249 3.34 17.29 -15.71
N ARG A 250 3.50 15.97 -15.88
CA ARG A 250 4.26 15.38 -16.98
C ARG A 250 3.40 14.84 -18.12
N GLY A 251 2.08 15.04 -18.08
CA GLY A 251 1.16 14.51 -19.07
C GLY A 251 1.27 12.99 -19.25
N ILE A 252 1.53 12.26 -18.16
CA ILE A 252 1.65 10.80 -18.19
C ILE A 252 0.25 10.20 -18.16
N PHE A 253 0.02 9.19 -18.99
CA PHE A 253 -1.21 8.43 -19.00
C PHE A 253 -0.92 6.97 -19.32
N ARG A 254 -1.88 6.11 -18.98
CA ARG A 254 -1.76 4.67 -19.19
C ARG A 254 -2.38 4.29 -20.53
N ARG A 255 -1.67 3.51 -21.34
CA ARG A 255 -2.13 3.06 -22.67
C ARG A 255 -2.17 1.55 -22.75
N HIS A 256 -3.04 1.06 -23.63
CA HIS A 256 -2.99 -0.30 -24.13
C HIS A 256 -1.87 -0.49 -25.16
N CYS A 257 -1.20 -1.63 -25.10
CA CYS A 257 -0.25 -2.06 -26.11
C CYS A 257 -0.99 -2.64 -27.31
N SER A 258 -0.76 -2.11 -28.51
CA SER A 258 -1.51 -2.49 -29.71
C SER A 258 -1.24 -3.90 -30.24
N VAL A 259 -0.16 -4.55 -29.80
CA VAL A 259 0.30 -5.85 -30.32
C VAL A 259 0.34 -6.93 -29.23
N MET A 260 0.10 -6.57 -27.97
CA MET A 260 0.12 -7.52 -26.86
C MET A 260 -1.15 -7.34 -26.06
N GLU A 261 -2.07 -8.29 -26.23
CA GLU A 261 -3.37 -8.28 -25.59
C GLU A 261 -3.24 -8.19 -24.06
N GLY A 262 -4.08 -7.36 -23.45
CA GLY A 262 -4.07 -7.11 -22.01
C GLY A 262 -2.86 -6.34 -21.48
N ALA A 263 -1.79 -6.15 -22.25
CA ALA A 263 -0.63 -5.41 -21.79
C ALA A 263 -0.90 -3.90 -21.81
N ARG A 264 -0.58 -3.24 -20.69
CA ARG A 264 -0.64 -1.80 -20.53
C ARG A 264 0.74 -1.25 -20.15
N PHE A 265 0.92 0.05 -20.39
CA PHE A 265 2.14 0.76 -20.01
C PHE A 265 1.87 2.25 -19.81
N TRP A 266 2.67 2.89 -18.96
CA TRP A 266 2.63 4.33 -18.72
C TRP A 266 3.55 5.06 -19.69
N THR A 267 3.08 6.19 -20.22
CA THR A 267 3.81 6.99 -21.22
C THR A 267 3.30 8.43 -21.19
N ASN A 268 4.16 9.38 -21.57
CA ASN A 268 3.79 10.76 -21.87
C ASN A 268 3.63 11.03 -23.39
N SER A 269 4.04 10.08 -24.24
CA SER A 269 3.89 10.20 -25.69
C SER A 269 2.52 9.71 -26.16
N LYS A 270 1.77 10.60 -26.85
CA LYS A 270 0.49 10.30 -27.52
C LYS A 270 0.62 9.38 -28.74
N LEU A 271 1.78 9.39 -29.39
CA LEU A 271 2.04 8.61 -30.61
C LEU A 271 2.44 7.16 -30.31
N ARG A 272 2.89 6.90 -29.07
CA ARG A 272 3.45 5.61 -28.71
C ARG A 272 2.37 4.53 -28.56
N ARG A 273 2.45 3.48 -29.39
CA ARG A 273 1.50 2.34 -29.42
C ARG A 273 2.05 1.04 -28.81
N LEU A 274 3.37 0.91 -28.70
CA LEU A 274 4.04 -0.30 -28.24
C LEU A 274 4.75 -0.12 -26.88
N SER A 275 4.53 -1.07 -25.98
CA SER A 275 5.34 -1.19 -24.76
C SER A 275 6.78 -1.60 -25.09
N ARG A 276 7.72 -1.31 -24.19
CA ARG A 276 9.12 -1.77 -24.28
C ARG A 276 9.18 -3.29 -24.32
N ARG A 277 8.32 -3.96 -23.55
CA ARG A 277 8.16 -5.43 -23.56
C ARG A 277 7.76 -5.95 -24.95
N ALA A 278 6.75 -5.35 -25.57
CA ALA A 278 6.30 -5.77 -26.90
C ALA A 278 7.39 -5.56 -27.96
N ARG A 279 8.12 -4.42 -27.89
CA ARG A 279 9.26 -4.16 -28.77
C ARG A 279 10.37 -5.22 -28.62
N LYS A 280 10.73 -5.56 -27.37
CA LYS A 280 11.75 -6.59 -27.09
C LYS A 280 11.32 -7.98 -27.59
N SER A 281 10.05 -8.35 -27.38
CA SER A 281 9.50 -9.63 -27.86
C SER A 281 9.49 -9.72 -29.39
N ARG A 282 9.13 -8.64 -30.11
CA ARG A 282 9.20 -8.61 -31.58
C ARG A 282 10.64 -8.74 -32.08
N ARG A 283 11.58 -8.03 -31.46
CA ARG A 283 13.00 -8.12 -31.80
C ARG A 283 13.54 -9.54 -31.63
N LEU A 284 13.20 -10.21 -30.53
CA LEU A 284 13.59 -11.61 -30.28
C LEU A 284 13.01 -12.55 -31.34
N ARG A 285 11.73 -12.39 -31.71
CA ARG A 285 11.13 -13.20 -32.80
C ARG A 285 11.79 -12.95 -34.15
N GLY A 286 12.11 -11.70 -34.48
CA GLY A 286 12.83 -11.37 -35.71
C GLY A 286 14.25 -11.93 -35.73
N LEU A 287 14.95 -11.97 -34.58
CA LEU A 287 16.25 -12.61 -34.45
C LEU A 287 16.17 -14.12 -34.64
N VAL A 288 15.20 -14.80 -34.00
CA VAL A 288 14.99 -16.25 -34.19
C VAL A 288 14.69 -16.57 -35.66
N ALA A 289 13.79 -15.82 -36.30
CA ALA A 289 13.50 -16.00 -37.72
C ALA A 289 14.71 -15.76 -38.63
N ALA A 290 15.59 -14.82 -38.28
CA ALA A 290 16.83 -14.58 -39.02
C ALA A 290 17.87 -15.70 -38.82
N TYR A 291 17.92 -16.32 -37.63
CA TYR A 291 18.75 -17.49 -37.37
C TYR A 291 18.23 -18.73 -38.12
N ASP A 292 16.91 -18.95 -38.14
CA ASP A 292 16.29 -20.08 -38.84
C ASP A 292 16.42 -19.96 -40.37
N LEU A 293 16.58 -18.74 -40.91
CA LEU A 293 16.86 -18.50 -42.34
C LEU A 293 18.34 -18.63 -42.70
N ALA A 294 19.23 -18.65 -41.71
CA ALA A 294 20.69 -18.72 -41.89
C ALA A 294 21.28 -20.11 -41.51
N ALA A 295 20.44 -21.04 -41.06
CA ALA A 295 20.76 -22.43 -40.76
C ALA A 295 20.26 -23.35 -41.89
#